data_AF-A0A7C5QJG5-F1
#
_entry.id   AF-A0A7C5QJG5-F1
#
_cell.length_a   1.000
_cell.length_b   1.000
_cell.length_c   1.000
_cell.angle_alpha   90.00
_cell.angle_beta   90.00
_cell.angle_gamma   90.00
#
_symmetry.space_group_name_H-M   'P 1'
#
loop_
_entity.id
_entity.type
_entity.pdbx_description
1 polymer ?
#
loop_
_entity_poly.entity_id
_entity_poly.type
_entity_poly.pdbx_seq_one_letter_code
_entity_poly.pdbx_strand_id
1 'polypeptide(L)'
;MRTGFKSFSCGLILLLTVALIPVVGQGKLEDYERAFGLREKYESLALNVPERPIWVEKTPRFWYRKTVKGGQEFVLVDAEKATRTPAFDHEKLAAALNKETGEKFTALTLPFRSLNFVENEKFVEFEFRGSVWKVDLTTYELKKVGPARSTLSDGWQDVGGPAAQAASAESKASPDKKWEAFIRNYNVWLRSLESKEEFPLSWDGNEGNYYTFQSMEWSPDSKKLLAV
;
A
#
# COMPACT_ATOMS: atom_id res chain seq x y z
N MET A 1 17.25 27.07 76.35
CA MET A 1 17.35 27.89 75.12
C MET A 1 18.69 27.56 74.47
N ARG A 2 18.68 27.12 73.21
CA ARG A 2 19.79 27.10 72.22
C ARG A 2 20.94 26.07 72.43
N THR A 3 20.93 24.98 71.65
CA THR A 3 21.75 24.69 70.42
C THR A 3 23.22 24.39 70.73
N GLY A 4 23.91 23.36 70.22
CA GLY A 4 23.70 22.40 69.15
C GLY A 4 25.08 21.82 68.79
N PHE A 5 25.19 20.49 68.65
CA PHE A 5 26.43 19.77 68.35
C PHE A 5 26.79 19.93 66.85
N LYS A 6 28.03 20.32 66.52
CA LYS A 6 28.65 20.21 65.18
C LYS A 6 29.98 19.48 65.36
N SER A 7 30.09 18.21 64.97
CA SER A 7 30.42 17.69 63.62
C SER A 7 31.91 17.78 63.31
N PHE A 8 32.58 16.63 63.20
CA PHE A 8 33.65 16.39 62.23
C PHE A 8 33.71 14.88 61.97
N SER A 9 33.21 14.45 60.81
CA SER A 9 33.41 13.11 60.29
C SER A 9 34.14 13.20 58.94
N CYS A 10 35.13 12.33 58.78
CA CYS A 10 36.02 12.15 57.64
C CYS A 10 35.30 12.16 56.28
N GLY A 11 35.77 13.00 55.35
CA GLY A 11 35.43 12.91 53.93
C GLY A 11 36.49 12.11 53.17
N LEU A 12 36.15 10.89 52.76
CA LEU A 12 36.87 10.12 51.75
C LEU A 12 36.28 10.47 50.38
N ILE A 13 37.04 11.17 49.54
CA ILE A 13 36.61 11.51 48.16
C ILE A 13 37.09 10.38 47.23
N LEU A 14 36.16 9.56 46.74
CA LEU A 14 36.38 8.62 45.65
C LEU A 14 35.78 9.22 44.37
N LEU A 15 36.64 9.71 43.47
CA LEU A 15 36.25 10.31 42.19
C LEU A 15 36.06 9.21 41.14
N LEU A 16 34.81 8.95 40.75
CA LEU A 16 34.44 7.97 39.74
C LEU A 16 34.56 8.61 38.34
N THR A 17 35.60 8.29 37.58
CA THR A 17 35.71 8.67 36.16
C THR A 17 34.96 7.67 35.28
N VAL A 18 33.72 8.00 34.90
CA VAL A 18 32.97 7.26 33.87
C VAL A 18 33.49 7.68 32.50
N ALA A 19 34.20 6.78 31.82
CA ALA A 19 34.57 6.97 30.42
C ALA A 19 33.33 6.78 29.53
N LEU A 20 32.89 7.85 28.86
CA LEU A 20 31.90 7.78 27.78
C LEU A 20 32.52 7.12 26.56
N ILE A 21 32.40 5.78 26.46
CA ILE A 21 32.63 5.08 25.20
C ILE A 21 31.43 5.39 24.31
N PRO A 22 31.59 6.03 23.14
CA PRO A 22 30.49 6.18 22.20
C PRO A 22 30.10 4.77 21.74
N VAL A 23 28.95 4.30 22.20
CA VAL A 23 28.31 3.09 21.66
C VAL A 23 27.85 3.46 20.26
N VAL A 24 28.64 3.10 19.25
CA VAL A 24 28.23 3.24 17.84
C VAL A 24 27.24 2.12 17.55
N GLY A 25 25.99 2.34 17.92
CA GLY A 25 24.87 1.40 17.73
C GLY A 25 24.23 1.46 16.34
N GLN A 26 24.84 2.16 15.38
CA GLN A 26 24.33 2.22 14.00
C GLN A 26 25.05 1.15 13.16
N GLY A 27 24.26 0.32 12.46
CA GLY A 27 24.79 -0.70 11.55
C GLY A 27 25.61 -0.09 10.41
N LYS A 28 26.48 -0.89 9.78
CA LYS A 28 27.24 -0.43 8.60
C LYS A 28 26.34 -0.40 7.37
N LEU A 29 26.68 0.41 6.36
CA LEU A 29 26.01 0.41 5.06
C LEU A 29 25.89 -1.01 4.48
N GLU A 30 26.96 -1.79 4.60
CA GLU A 30 27.05 -3.19 4.18
C GLU A 30 26.00 -4.09 4.86
N ASP A 31 25.60 -3.78 6.11
CA ASP A 31 24.58 -4.52 6.84
C ASP A 31 23.18 -4.21 6.29
N TYR A 32 22.92 -2.94 5.96
CA TYR A 32 21.68 -2.53 5.31
C TYR A 32 21.58 -3.09 3.89
N GLU A 33 22.63 -3.01 3.07
CA GLU A 33 22.66 -3.59 1.72
C GLU A 33 22.40 -5.09 1.75
N ARG A 34 23.02 -5.81 2.70
CA ARG A 34 22.78 -7.25 2.89
C ARG A 34 21.34 -7.55 3.31
N ALA A 35 20.75 -6.71 4.17
CA ALA A 35 19.35 -6.84 4.58
C ALA A 35 18.39 -6.55 3.41
N PHE A 36 18.65 -5.51 2.61
CA PHE A 36 17.85 -5.19 1.42
C PHE A 36 17.91 -6.30 0.37
N GLY A 37 19.08 -6.90 0.14
CA GLY A 37 19.25 -8.02 -0.80
C GLY A 37 18.71 -9.37 -0.31
N LEU A 38 18.19 -9.46 0.93
CA LEU A 38 17.67 -10.71 1.47
C LEU A 38 16.44 -11.19 0.67
N ARG A 39 15.51 -10.28 0.35
CA ARG A 39 14.27 -10.62 -0.37
C ARG A 39 14.58 -11.28 -1.72
N GLU A 40 15.49 -10.71 -2.50
CA GLU A 40 15.89 -11.22 -3.82
C GLU A 40 16.47 -12.64 -3.74
N LYS A 41 17.22 -12.95 -2.68
CA LYS A 41 17.84 -14.27 -2.48
C LYS A 41 16.82 -15.37 -2.16
N TYR A 42 15.76 -15.05 -1.44
CA TYR A 42 14.81 -16.06 -0.93
C TYR A 42 13.46 -16.08 -1.66
N GLU A 43 13.02 -14.97 -2.27
CA GLU A 43 11.71 -14.87 -2.95
C GLU A 43 11.55 -15.94 -4.04
N SER A 44 12.63 -16.25 -4.78
CA SER A 44 12.61 -17.26 -5.84
C SER A 44 12.72 -18.71 -5.35
N LEU A 45 13.05 -18.94 -4.07
CA LEU A 45 13.19 -20.29 -3.49
C LEU A 45 11.85 -20.89 -3.08
N ALA A 46 10.86 -20.05 -2.78
CA ALA A 46 9.52 -20.47 -2.40
C ALA A 46 8.65 -20.65 -3.65
N LEU A 47 8.68 -21.85 -4.23
CA LEU A 47 7.93 -22.17 -5.45
C LEU A 47 6.46 -22.49 -5.15
N ASN A 48 5.60 -22.14 -6.11
CA ASN A 48 4.15 -22.32 -6.08
C ASN A 48 3.44 -21.67 -4.89
N VAL A 49 4.04 -20.64 -4.28
CA VAL A 49 3.36 -19.83 -3.27
C VAL A 49 2.35 -18.92 -3.96
N PRO A 50 1.05 -19.06 -3.68
CA PRO A 50 0.05 -18.14 -4.21
C PRO A 50 0.07 -16.82 -3.43
N GLU A 51 0.05 -15.72 -4.15
CA GLU A 51 -0.22 -14.40 -3.58
C GLU A 51 -1.72 -14.22 -3.27
N ARG A 52 -2.07 -13.09 -2.68
CA ARG A 52 -3.46 -12.76 -2.32
C ARG A 52 -4.36 -12.84 -3.55
N PRO A 53 -5.51 -13.54 -3.49
CA PRO A 53 -6.45 -13.60 -4.61
C PRO A 53 -7.16 -12.25 -4.79
N ILE A 54 -7.37 -11.88 -6.04
CA ILE A 54 -8.14 -10.70 -6.46
C ILE A 54 -9.36 -11.18 -7.24
N TRP A 55 -10.55 -10.82 -6.75
CA TRP A 55 -11.81 -11.21 -7.35
C TRP A 55 -12.07 -10.44 -8.64
N VAL A 56 -12.52 -11.16 -9.67
CA VAL A 56 -13.08 -10.56 -10.88
C VAL A 56 -14.49 -10.12 -10.54
N GLU A 57 -14.73 -8.81 -10.57
CA GLU A 57 -15.96 -8.19 -10.07
C GLU A 57 -17.24 -8.89 -10.55
N LYS A 58 -18.25 -8.97 -9.68
CA LYS A 58 -19.59 -9.54 -9.96
C LYS A 58 -19.58 -10.96 -10.55
N THR A 59 -18.46 -11.65 -10.55
CA THR A 59 -18.33 -13.04 -11.01
C THR A 59 -17.82 -13.93 -9.86
N PRO A 60 -18.06 -15.25 -9.92
CA PRO A 60 -17.48 -16.21 -8.98
C PRO A 60 -16.00 -16.52 -9.29
N ARG A 61 -15.32 -15.69 -10.09
CA ARG A 61 -13.95 -15.91 -10.52
C ARG A 61 -12.99 -15.02 -9.78
N PHE A 62 -11.79 -15.52 -9.55
CA PHE A 62 -10.69 -14.75 -8.98
C PHE A 62 -9.39 -15.18 -9.63
N TRP A 63 -8.43 -14.26 -9.67
CA TRP A 63 -7.08 -14.57 -10.14
C TRP A 63 -6.08 -14.37 -9.01
N TYR A 64 -4.95 -15.05 -9.12
CA TYR A 64 -3.81 -14.86 -8.24
C TYR A 64 -2.51 -15.07 -9.01
N ARG A 65 -1.45 -14.42 -8.54
CA ARG A 65 -0.08 -14.63 -9.01
C ARG A 65 0.59 -15.68 -8.14
N LYS A 66 1.40 -16.55 -8.72
CA LYS A 66 2.23 -17.49 -7.95
C LYS A 66 3.66 -17.50 -8.46
N THR A 67 4.59 -17.75 -7.55
CA THR A 67 6.00 -17.92 -7.89
C THR A 67 6.22 -19.26 -8.58
N VAL A 68 6.96 -19.26 -9.68
CA VAL A 68 7.38 -20.47 -10.40
C VAL A 68 8.87 -20.38 -10.70
N LYS A 69 9.48 -21.50 -11.09
CA LYS A 69 10.92 -21.50 -11.40
C LYS A 69 11.17 -20.56 -12.59
N GLY A 70 11.98 -19.53 -12.36
CA GLY A 70 12.34 -18.55 -13.39
C GLY A 70 11.40 -17.33 -13.49
N GLY A 71 10.40 -17.22 -12.61
CA GLY A 71 9.54 -16.04 -12.59
C GLY A 71 8.19 -16.32 -11.94
N GLN A 72 7.12 -15.90 -12.61
CA GLN A 72 5.79 -15.79 -12.01
C GLN A 72 4.73 -16.21 -13.02
N GLU A 73 3.63 -16.77 -12.54
CA GLU A 73 2.52 -17.22 -13.36
C GLU A 73 1.21 -16.63 -12.81
N PHE A 74 0.35 -16.14 -13.71
CA PHE A 74 -0.98 -15.65 -13.36
C PHE A 74 -2.00 -16.76 -13.60
N VAL A 75 -2.80 -17.01 -12.58
CA VAL A 75 -3.74 -18.12 -12.56
C VAL A 75 -5.14 -17.57 -12.32
N LEU A 76 -6.09 -17.98 -13.15
CA LEU A 76 -7.51 -17.70 -12.99
C LEU A 76 -8.22 -18.94 -12.45
N VAL A 77 -9.08 -18.74 -11.46
CA VAL A 77 -9.89 -19.77 -10.83
C VAL A 77 -11.36 -19.41 -11.00
N ASP A 78 -12.13 -20.41 -11.41
CA ASP A 78 -13.59 -20.37 -11.36
C ASP A 78 -14.04 -21.11 -10.10
N ALA A 79 -14.51 -20.38 -9.10
CA ALA A 79 -14.85 -20.95 -7.79
C ALA A 79 -16.11 -21.82 -7.84
N GLU A 80 -17.03 -21.55 -8.77
CA GLU A 80 -18.23 -22.38 -8.96
C GLU A 80 -17.90 -23.72 -9.58
N LYS A 81 -17.03 -23.71 -10.60
CA LYS A 81 -16.64 -24.93 -11.33
C LYS A 81 -15.47 -25.67 -10.68
N ALA A 82 -14.84 -25.08 -9.67
CA ALA A 82 -13.60 -25.57 -9.05
C ALA A 82 -12.49 -25.84 -10.09
N THR A 83 -12.44 -25.04 -11.15
CA THR A 83 -11.46 -25.18 -12.23
C THR A 83 -10.41 -24.09 -12.16
N ARG A 84 -9.19 -24.42 -12.59
CA ARG A 84 -8.04 -23.52 -12.59
C ARG A 84 -7.37 -23.53 -13.96
N THR A 85 -7.19 -22.34 -14.55
CA THR A 85 -6.56 -22.13 -15.85
C THR A 85 -5.54 -21.00 -15.78
N PRO A 86 -4.61 -20.88 -16.74
CA PRO A 86 -3.85 -19.64 -16.91
C PRO A 86 -4.81 -18.46 -17.04
N ALA A 87 -4.45 -17.31 -16.46
CA ALA A 87 -5.29 -16.12 -16.51
C ALA A 87 -5.43 -15.55 -17.94
N PHE A 88 -4.38 -15.72 -18.74
CA PHE A 88 -4.30 -15.36 -20.15
C PHE A 88 -3.10 -16.09 -20.77
N ASP A 89 -2.91 -15.96 -22.08
CA ASP A 89 -1.72 -16.48 -22.77
C ASP A 89 -0.51 -15.56 -22.47
N HIS A 90 0.31 -15.98 -21.51
CA HIS A 90 1.48 -15.23 -21.06
C HIS A 90 2.51 -14.99 -22.18
N GLU A 91 2.66 -15.93 -23.12
CA GLU A 91 3.61 -15.79 -24.24
C GLU A 91 3.15 -14.73 -25.23
N LYS A 92 1.86 -14.76 -25.61
CA LYS A 92 1.29 -13.75 -26.52
C LYS A 92 1.31 -12.36 -25.90
N LEU A 93 0.98 -12.23 -24.62
CA LEU A 93 1.04 -10.94 -23.93
C LEU A 93 2.48 -10.41 -23.87
N ALA A 94 3.44 -11.25 -23.51
CA ALA A 94 4.85 -10.86 -23.48
C ALA A 94 5.34 -10.43 -24.87
N ALA A 95 4.98 -11.17 -25.93
CA ALA A 95 5.32 -10.81 -27.30
C ALA A 95 4.72 -9.46 -27.73
N ALA A 96 3.44 -9.23 -27.40
CA ALA A 96 2.76 -7.97 -27.70
C ALA A 96 3.42 -6.80 -26.94
N LEU A 97 3.76 -6.98 -25.66
CA LEU A 97 4.46 -5.98 -24.87
C LEU A 97 5.86 -5.67 -25.41
N ASN A 98 6.63 -6.70 -25.79
CA ASN A 98 7.96 -6.53 -26.38
C ASN A 98 7.91 -5.72 -27.68
N LYS A 99 6.87 -5.96 -28.50
CA LYS A 99 6.65 -5.23 -29.74
C LYS A 99 6.37 -3.74 -29.51
N GLU A 100 5.54 -3.42 -28.51
CA GLU A 100 5.14 -2.03 -28.23
C GLU A 100 6.19 -1.24 -27.42
N THR A 101 6.95 -1.91 -26.55
CA THR A 101 7.87 -1.26 -25.61
C THR A 101 9.34 -1.33 -26.04
N GLY A 102 9.68 -2.27 -26.93
CA GLY A 102 11.07 -2.56 -27.31
C GLY A 102 11.89 -3.28 -26.23
N GLU A 103 11.26 -3.67 -25.11
CA GLU A 103 11.90 -4.41 -24.02
C GLU A 103 11.80 -5.92 -24.21
N LYS A 104 12.47 -6.68 -23.34
CA LYS A 104 12.52 -8.14 -23.38
C LYS A 104 11.82 -8.73 -22.16
N PHE A 105 10.56 -9.10 -22.34
CA PHE A 105 9.76 -9.88 -21.40
C PHE A 105 9.56 -11.29 -21.93
N THR A 106 9.50 -12.25 -21.01
CA THR A 106 9.11 -13.63 -21.26
C THR A 106 7.76 -13.88 -20.61
N ALA A 107 7.13 -15.02 -20.89
CA ALA A 107 5.90 -15.45 -20.22
C ALA A 107 5.99 -15.42 -18.68
N LEU A 108 7.19 -15.58 -18.12
CA LEU A 108 7.42 -15.64 -16.67
C LEU A 108 7.92 -14.32 -16.06
N THR A 109 8.34 -13.36 -16.89
CA THR A 109 8.96 -12.10 -16.44
C THR A 109 8.15 -10.87 -16.84
N LEU A 110 6.82 -11.01 -16.86
CA LEU A 110 5.90 -9.91 -17.13
C LEU A 110 6.11 -8.77 -16.12
N PRO A 111 6.13 -7.50 -16.56
CA PRO A 111 6.61 -6.37 -15.76
C PRO A 111 5.54 -5.73 -14.86
N PHE A 112 4.53 -6.48 -14.46
CA PHE A 112 3.45 -6.02 -13.60
C PHE A 112 3.09 -7.10 -12.57
N ARG A 113 2.48 -6.67 -11.47
CA ARG A 113 2.05 -7.55 -10.37
C ARG A 113 0.53 -7.56 -10.24
N SER A 114 -0.08 -6.38 -10.41
CA SER A 114 -1.52 -6.17 -10.39
C SER A 114 -2.08 -6.09 -11.81
N LEU A 115 -3.29 -6.62 -11.98
CA LEU A 115 -4.09 -6.51 -13.20
C LEU A 115 -5.58 -6.54 -12.88
N ASN A 116 -6.39 -5.95 -13.75
CA ASN A 116 -7.84 -5.96 -13.64
C ASN A 116 -8.46 -6.54 -14.90
N PHE A 117 -9.45 -7.42 -14.73
CA PHE A 117 -10.27 -7.89 -15.84
C PHE A 117 -11.42 -6.90 -16.07
N VAL A 118 -11.60 -6.47 -17.32
CA VAL A 118 -12.57 -5.44 -17.71
C VAL A 118 -13.43 -5.94 -18.87
N GLU A 119 -14.67 -5.45 -18.93
CA GLU A 119 -15.70 -5.87 -19.90
C GLU A 119 -15.87 -7.40 -19.96
N ASN A 120 -16.24 -8.00 -18.83
CA ASN A 120 -16.49 -9.44 -18.70
C ASN A 120 -15.30 -10.31 -19.13
N GLU A 121 -14.11 -9.99 -18.63
CA GLU A 121 -12.86 -10.72 -18.90
C GLU A 121 -12.39 -10.67 -20.37
N LYS A 122 -12.95 -9.78 -21.19
CA LYS A 122 -12.48 -9.59 -22.56
C LYS A 122 -11.15 -8.83 -22.62
N PHE A 123 -10.95 -7.91 -21.69
CA PHE A 123 -9.74 -7.12 -21.60
C PHE A 123 -9.05 -7.29 -20.26
N VAL A 124 -7.73 -7.12 -20.28
CA VAL A 124 -6.91 -6.99 -19.08
C VAL A 124 -6.29 -5.61 -19.06
N GLU A 125 -6.42 -4.93 -17.94
CA GLU A 125 -5.77 -3.65 -17.68
C GLU A 125 -4.66 -3.82 -16.65
N PHE A 126 -3.48 -3.28 -16.93
CA PHE A 126 -2.34 -3.30 -16.03
C PHE A 126 -1.52 -2.02 -16.18
N GLU A 127 -0.76 -1.68 -15.14
CA GLU A 127 0.09 -0.51 -15.14
C GLU A 127 1.53 -0.89 -15.51
N PHE A 128 2.12 -0.13 -16.44
CA PHE A 128 3.51 -0.30 -16.82
C PHE A 128 4.11 1.03 -17.28
N ARG A 129 5.29 1.37 -16.73
CA ARG A 129 6.03 2.63 -16.99
C ARG A 129 5.14 3.89 -16.88
N GLY A 130 4.34 3.96 -15.82
CA GLY A 130 3.50 5.13 -15.57
C GLY A 130 2.34 5.30 -16.56
N SER A 131 1.98 4.25 -17.31
CA SER A 131 0.80 4.22 -18.19
C SER A 131 -0.09 3.03 -17.84
N VAL A 132 -1.41 3.20 -17.94
CA VAL A 132 -2.37 2.09 -17.95
C VAL A 132 -2.42 1.53 -19.36
N TRP A 133 -2.15 0.24 -19.47
CA TRP A 133 -2.26 -0.53 -20.70
C TRP A 133 -3.48 -1.41 -20.63
N LYS A 134 -4.26 -1.42 -21.71
CA LYS A 134 -5.38 -2.35 -21.92
C LYS A 134 -5.01 -3.28 -23.05
N VAL A 135 -5.11 -4.58 -22.79
CA VAL A 135 -4.93 -5.63 -23.80
C VAL A 135 -6.25 -6.32 -24.07
N ASP A 136 -6.57 -6.53 -25.34
CA ASP A 136 -7.67 -7.41 -25.74
C ASP A 136 -7.18 -8.87 -25.69
N LEU A 137 -7.82 -9.74 -24.90
CA LEU A 137 -7.38 -11.14 -24.75
C LEU A 137 -7.69 -12.03 -25.97
N THR A 138 -8.45 -11.53 -26.95
CA THR A 138 -8.75 -12.25 -28.20
C THR A 138 -7.73 -11.93 -29.29
N THR A 139 -7.38 -10.66 -29.46
CA THR A 139 -6.45 -10.20 -30.50
C THR A 139 -5.02 -9.95 -30.00
N TYR A 140 -4.84 -9.84 -28.68
CA TYR A 140 -3.59 -9.42 -28.01
C TYR A 140 -3.10 -8.05 -28.48
N GLU A 141 -4.00 -7.17 -28.92
CA GLU A 141 -3.71 -5.77 -29.19
C GLU A 141 -3.60 -4.97 -27.90
N LEU A 142 -2.50 -4.25 -27.73
CA LEU A 142 -2.25 -3.35 -26.61
C LEU A 142 -2.63 -1.92 -26.99
N LYS A 143 -3.33 -1.24 -26.08
CA LYS A 143 -3.65 0.18 -26.19
C LYS A 143 -3.32 0.87 -24.88
N LYS A 144 -2.70 2.05 -24.97
CA LYS A 144 -2.55 2.94 -23.81
C LYS A 144 -3.89 3.62 -23.55
N VAL A 145 -4.45 3.44 -22.36
CA VAL A 145 -5.75 4.00 -21.98
C VAL A 145 -5.61 5.31 -21.22
N GLY A 146 -4.46 5.53 -20.59
CA GLY A 146 -4.17 6.78 -19.89
C GLY A 146 -2.88 6.72 -19.07
N PRO A 147 -2.56 7.79 -18.34
CA PRO A 147 -1.50 7.75 -17.33
C PRO A 147 -1.87 6.75 -16.24
N ALA A 148 -0.89 5.97 -15.77
CA ALA A 148 -1.04 5.19 -14.55
C ALA A 148 -1.39 6.14 -13.41
N ARG A 149 -2.11 5.64 -12.41
CA ARG A 149 -2.29 6.43 -11.19
C ARG A 149 -0.90 6.73 -10.63
N SER A 150 -0.68 7.96 -10.18
CA SER A 150 0.59 8.34 -9.53
C SER A 150 0.73 7.55 -8.24
N THR A 151 1.36 6.38 -8.30
CA THR A 151 1.90 5.72 -7.12
C THR A 151 3.14 6.52 -6.73
N LEU A 152 3.03 7.37 -5.70
CA LEU A 152 4.22 7.81 -4.99
C LEU A 152 4.98 6.54 -4.57
N SER A 153 6.23 6.45 -5.01
CA SER A 153 7.08 5.26 -5.00
C SER A 153 7.57 4.96 -3.57
N ASP A 154 6.65 4.66 -2.66
CA ASP A 154 6.96 4.60 -1.24
C ASP A 154 6.58 3.25 -0.63
N GLY A 155 6.93 2.14 -1.31
CA GLY A 155 7.25 0.83 -0.72
C GLY A 155 6.22 0.08 0.15
N TRP A 156 5.09 0.68 0.53
CA TRP A 156 4.09 0.11 1.42
C TRP A 156 2.69 0.53 0.95
N GLN A 157 1.85 -0.48 0.73
CA GLN A 157 0.43 -0.43 0.37
C GLN A 157 0.07 -0.11 -1.08
N ASP A 158 0.07 -1.20 -1.84
CA ASP A 158 -0.77 -1.52 -3.00
C ASP A 158 -2.29 -1.43 -2.66
N VAL A 159 -2.75 -0.25 -2.23
CA VAL A 159 -4.18 0.07 -2.09
C VAL A 159 -4.39 1.44 -2.73
N GLY A 160 -4.51 1.43 -4.05
CA GLY A 160 -4.73 2.60 -4.89
C GLY A 160 -5.97 3.40 -4.47
N GLY A 161 -5.76 4.40 -3.63
CA GLY A 161 -6.68 5.51 -3.45
C GLY A 161 -6.47 6.57 -4.54
N PRO A 162 -7.46 7.44 -4.80
CA PRO A 162 -7.27 8.64 -5.59
C PRO A 162 -6.07 9.44 -5.06
N ALA A 163 -5.39 10.19 -5.94
CA ALA A 163 -4.37 11.15 -5.52
C ALA A 163 -4.91 12.05 -4.40
N ALA A 164 -4.04 12.46 -3.47
CA ALA A 164 -4.40 13.35 -2.37
C ALA A 164 -5.20 14.55 -2.88
N GLN A 165 -6.48 14.61 -2.53
CA GLN A 165 -7.30 15.78 -2.82
C GLN A 165 -7.30 16.64 -1.56
N ALA A 166 -7.03 17.94 -1.72
CA ALA A 166 -7.14 18.87 -0.60
C ALA A 166 -8.53 18.82 0.04
N ALA A 167 -9.59 18.56 -0.72
CA ALA A 167 -10.92 18.31 -0.17
C ALA A 167 -11.60 17.15 -0.89
N SER A 168 -12.36 16.33 -0.15
CA SER A 168 -13.17 15.28 -0.75
C SER A 168 -14.50 15.86 -1.26
N ALA A 169 -14.93 15.43 -2.44
CA ALA A 169 -16.29 15.70 -2.92
C ALA A 169 -17.33 14.88 -2.15
N GLU A 170 -16.91 13.75 -1.57
CA GLU A 170 -17.73 12.81 -0.81
C GLU A 170 -17.58 13.02 0.70
N SER A 171 -18.58 12.53 1.46
CA SER A 171 -18.67 12.61 2.91
C SER A 171 -19.29 11.32 3.50
N LYS A 172 -18.87 10.94 4.71
CA LYS A 172 -19.35 9.75 5.43
C LYS A 172 -20.32 10.18 6.53
N ALA A 173 -21.60 9.85 6.37
CA ALA A 173 -22.59 10.04 7.43
C ALA A 173 -22.36 9.07 8.60
N SER A 174 -22.57 9.54 9.83
CA SER A 174 -22.63 8.66 11.00
C SER A 174 -23.83 7.70 10.90
N PRO A 175 -23.78 6.51 11.53
CA PRO A 175 -24.91 5.57 11.54
C PRO A 175 -26.21 6.17 12.06
N ASP A 176 -26.15 7.09 13.02
CA ASP A 176 -27.29 7.83 13.56
C ASP A 176 -27.74 9.02 12.69
N LYS A 177 -27.03 9.31 11.59
CA LYS A 177 -27.29 10.39 10.63
C LYS A 177 -27.34 11.79 11.24
N LYS A 178 -26.66 12.01 12.37
CA LYS A 178 -26.53 13.35 12.97
C LYS A 178 -25.28 14.08 12.52
N TRP A 179 -24.27 13.33 12.08
CA TRP A 179 -22.96 13.85 11.74
C TRP A 179 -22.52 13.40 10.35
N GLU A 180 -21.63 14.18 9.77
CA GLU A 180 -21.07 13.94 8.46
C GLU A 180 -19.57 14.25 8.49
N ALA A 181 -18.75 13.24 8.23
CA ALA A 181 -17.29 13.36 8.18
C ALA A 181 -16.80 13.58 6.74
N PHE A 182 -15.87 14.50 6.53
CA PHE A 182 -15.35 14.83 5.20
C PHE A 182 -13.91 15.34 5.27
N ILE A 183 -13.22 15.38 4.13
CA ILE A 183 -11.85 15.90 4.04
C ILE A 183 -11.88 17.35 3.57
N ARG A 184 -11.15 18.22 4.27
CA ARG A 184 -10.87 19.60 3.84
C ARG A 184 -9.47 20.01 4.26
N ASN A 185 -8.73 20.59 3.31
CA ASN A 185 -7.30 20.87 3.39
C ASN A 185 -6.49 19.70 3.95
N TYR A 186 -6.66 18.51 3.37
CA TYR A 186 -6.00 17.25 3.77
C TYR A 186 -6.31 16.77 5.20
N ASN A 187 -7.24 17.43 5.90
CA ASN A 187 -7.60 17.15 7.28
C ASN A 187 -9.02 16.60 7.38
N VAL A 188 -9.30 15.87 8.46
CA VAL A 188 -10.63 15.36 8.79
C VAL A 188 -11.46 16.46 9.42
N TRP A 189 -12.65 16.66 8.89
CA TRP A 189 -13.65 17.59 9.40
C TRP A 189 -14.95 16.86 9.69
N LEU A 190 -15.71 17.44 10.61
CA LEU A 190 -17.00 16.94 11.04
C LEU A 190 -18.06 18.03 10.90
N ARG A 191 -19.17 17.73 10.24
CA ARG A 191 -20.32 18.62 10.10
C ARG A 191 -21.51 18.06 10.87
N SER A 192 -22.13 18.88 11.70
CA SER A 192 -23.45 18.62 12.29
C SER A 192 -24.51 18.74 11.20
N LEU A 193 -25.35 17.72 11.03
CA LEU A 193 -26.42 17.77 10.03
C LEU A 193 -27.60 18.65 10.49
N GLU A 194 -27.75 18.88 11.79
CA GLU A 194 -28.80 19.73 12.40
C GLU A 194 -28.42 21.22 12.33
N SER A 195 -27.26 21.59 12.88
CA SER A 195 -26.83 23.00 12.95
C SER A 195 -26.03 23.47 11.74
N LYS A 196 -25.56 22.55 10.88
CA LYS A 196 -24.62 22.81 9.77
C LYS A 196 -23.26 23.36 10.22
N GLU A 197 -22.98 23.33 11.51
CA GLU A 197 -21.70 23.73 12.07
C GLU A 197 -20.62 22.69 11.74
N GLU A 198 -19.41 23.18 11.45
CA GLU A 198 -18.29 22.36 10.99
C GLU A 198 -17.11 22.49 11.96
N PHE A 199 -16.50 21.37 12.33
CA PHE A 199 -15.41 21.28 13.29
C PHE A 199 -14.23 20.50 12.69
N PRO A 200 -13.00 21.02 12.77
CA PRO A 200 -11.82 20.24 12.42
C PRO A 200 -11.55 19.17 13.50
N LEU A 201 -11.22 17.95 13.08
CA LEU A 201 -10.76 16.86 13.96
C LEU A 201 -9.25 16.62 13.86
N SER A 202 -8.61 17.09 12.79
CA SER A 202 -7.15 17.03 12.60
C SER A 202 -6.59 18.35 12.08
N TRP A 203 -5.27 18.54 12.23
CA TRP A 203 -4.55 19.75 11.79
C TRP A 203 -3.19 19.46 11.13
N ASP A 204 -2.78 18.20 11.06
CA ASP A 204 -1.48 17.73 10.59
C ASP A 204 -1.46 17.34 9.10
N GLY A 205 -2.63 17.29 8.47
CA GLY A 205 -2.80 16.90 7.07
C GLY A 205 -2.07 17.84 6.10
N ASN A 206 -1.32 17.27 5.16
CA ASN A 206 -0.64 17.96 4.06
C ASN A 206 -0.45 17.01 2.85
N GLU A 207 0.08 17.53 1.74
CA GLU A 207 0.27 16.78 0.49
C GLU A 207 1.09 15.49 0.62
N GLY A 208 2.02 15.41 1.58
CA GLY A 208 2.83 14.22 1.86
C GLY A 208 2.30 13.34 3.00
N ASN A 209 1.28 13.80 3.73
CA ASN A 209 0.66 13.08 4.84
C ASN A 209 -0.80 13.52 4.96
N TYR A 210 -1.70 12.89 4.21
CA TYR A 210 -3.07 13.33 4.02
C TYR A 210 -4.08 12.25 4.42
N TYR A 211 -5.20 12.69 5.00
CA TYR A 211 -6.36 11.83 5.19
C TYR A 211 -7.17 11.75 3.88
N THR A 212 -7.85 10.63 3.66
CA THR A 212 -8.74 10.44 2.50
C THR A 212 -10.15 10.06 2.94
N PHE A 213 -11.12 10.22 2.04
CA PHE A 213 -12.48 9.70 2.27
C PHE A 213 -12.48 8.20 2.64
N GLN A 214 -11.60 7.42 2.01
CA GLN A 214 -11.50 5.98 2.19
C GLN A 214 -10.89 5.59 3.53
N SER A 215 -10.07 6.45 4.13
CA SER A 215 -9.39 6.14 5.40
C SER A 215 -10.19 6.48 6.65
N MET A 216 -11.34 7.14 6.51
CA MET A 216 -12.25 7.44 7.62
C MET A 216 -13.28 6.32 7.83
N GLU A 217 -13.62 5.94 9.06
CA GLU A 217 -14.70 4.97 9.33
C GLU A 217 -15.41 5.28 10.65
N TRP A 218 -16.75 5.26 10.65
CA TRP A 218 -17.56 5.51 11.85
C TRP A 218 -17.68 4.26 12.72
N SER A 219 -17.63 4.43 14.03
CA SER A 219 -18.06 3.36 14.94
C SER A 219 -19.56 3.09 14.77
N PRO A 220 -20.01 1.82 14.89
CA PRO A 220 -21.42 1.47 14.74
C PRO A 220 -22.36 2.22 15.70
N ASP A 221 -21.85 2.62 16.87
CA ASP A 221 -22.57 3.40 17.87
C ASP A 221 -22.54 4.93 17.64
N SER A 222 -21.96 5.39 16.53
CA SER A 222 -21.81 6.81 16.14
C SER A 222 -20.97 7.68 17.10
N LYS A 223 -20.26 7.10 18.06
CA LYS A 223 -19.51 7.86 19.08
C LYS A 223 -18.06 8.17 18.70
N LYS A 224 -17.50 7.46 17.72
CA LYS A 224 -16.09 7.56 17.33
C LYS A 224 -15.98 7.56 15.82
N LEU A 225 -14.97 8.28 15.34
CA LEU A 225 -14.51 8.24 13.95
C LEU A 225 -13.06 7.79 13.97
N LEU A 226 -12.74 6.73 13.24
CA LEU A 226 -11.37 6.33 12.92
C LEU A 226 -10.94 7.08 11.65
N ALA A 227 -9.69 7.53 11.59
CA ALA A 227 -9.06 8.04 10.36
C ALA A 227 -7.57 7.65 10.39
N VAL A 228 -7.02 7.25 9.24
CA VAL A 228 -5.61 6.84 9.07
C VAL A 228 -5.02 7.51 7.84
#